data_AF-A0A4R1B350-F1
#
_entry.id   AF-A0A4R1B350-F1
#
_cell.length_a   1.000
_cell.length_b   1.000
_cell.length_c   1.000
_cell.angle_alpha   90.00
_cell.angle_beta   90.00
_cell.angle_gamma   90.00
#
_symmetry.space_group_name_H-M   'P 1'
#
loop_
_entity.id
_entity.type
_entity.pdbx_description
1 polymer ?
#
loop_
_entity_poly.entity_id
_entity_poly.type
_entity_poly.pdbx_seq_one_letter_code
_entity_poly.pdbx_strand_id
1 'polypeptide(L)'
;MDLHDFFCNRKAFARNADQIVAFLTAANPNWSKKELTDMFYTHLKLTTDEVLARLEKDWDKDIRSADRNETHLIHMGDILTEGIVKQFPDKFK
;
A
#
# COMPACT_ATOMS: atom_id res chain seq x y z
N MET A 1 13.81 1.86 -18.60
CA MET A 1 14.19 1.63 -17.19
C MET A 1 15.08 0.41 -17.18
N ASP A 2 16.30 0.52 -16.68
CA ASP A 2 17.18 -0.64 -16.56
C ASP A 2 16.92 -1.41 -15.25
N LEU A 3 17.56 -2.57 -15.11
CA LEU A 3 17.37 -3.44 -13.95
C LEU A 3 17.89 -2.80 -12.64
N HIS A 4 18.91 -1.92 -12.74
CA HIS A 4 19.49 -1.24 -11.58
C HIS A 4 18.52 -0.21 -11.00
N ASP A 5 17.92 0.62 -11.86
CA ASP A 5 16.91 1.60 -11.49
C ASP A 5 15.70 0.93 -10.84
N PHE A 6 15.24 -0.19 -11.40
CA PHE A 6 14.11 -0.93 -10.85
C PHE A 6 14.37 -1.43 -9.43
N PHE A 7 15.55 -2.00 -9.16
CA PHE A 7 15.90 -2.46 -7.80
C PHE A 7 16.10 -1.30 -6.81
N CYS A 8 16.71 -0.20 -7.24
CA CYS A 8 16.86 1.01 -6.42
C CYS A 8 15.50 1.59 -6.03
N ASN A 9 14.58 1.68 -7.00
CA ASN A 9 13.21 2.15 -6.77
C ASN A 9 12.47 1.24 -5.80
N ARG A 10 12.58 -0.10 -5.95
CA ARG A 10 11.93 -1.04 -5.02
C ARG A 10 12.38 -0.86 -3.57
N LYS A 11 13.68 -0.63 -3.34
CA LYS A 11 14.22 -0.36 -2.00
C LYS A 11 13.72 1.00 -1.46
N ALA A 12 13.65 2.02 -2.32
CA ALA A 12 13.12 3.33 -1.93
C ALA A 12 11.64 3.26 -1.54
N PHE A 13 10.81 2.53 -2.29
CA PHE A 13 9.41 2.32 -1.96
C PHE A 13 9.21 1.53 -0.67
N ALA A 14 10.01 0.48 -0.43
CA ALA A 14 9.96 -0.26 0.84
C ALA A 14 10.29 0.65 2.05
N ARG A 15 11.35 1.48 1.93
CA ARG A 15 11.67 2.45 2.99
C ARG A 15 10.56 3.48 3.19
N ASN A 16 9.93 3.94 2.12
CA ASN A 16 8.82 4.88 2.21
C ASN A 16 7.60 4.24 2.91
N ALA A 17 7.27 2.98 2.60
CA ALA A 17 6.26 2.21 3.31
C ALA A 17 6.55 2.14 4.82
N ASP A 18 7.78 1.79 5.19
CA ASP A 18 8.19 1.74 6.60
C ASP A 18 8.03 3.10 7.31
N GLN A 19 8.38 4.20 6.63
CA GLN A 19 8.22 5.56 7.16
C GLN A 19 6.75 5.96 7.33
N ILE A 20 5.89 5.63 6.36
CA ILE A 20 4.44 5.91 6.46
C ILE A 20 3.83 5.11 7.61
N VAL A 21 4.15 3.82 7.72
CA VAL A 21 3.66 2.97 8.81
C VAL A 21 4.10 3.51 10.17
N ALA A 22 5.37 3.91 10.30
CA ALA A 22 5.89 4.51 11.53
C ALA A 22 5.16 5.81 11.89
N PHE A 23 4.93 6.68 10.90
CA PHE A 23 4.18 7.92 11.09
C PHE A 23 2.74 7.66 11.54
N LEU A 24 2.00 6.81 10.82
CA LEU A 24 0.59 6.53 11.09
C LEU A 24 0.40 5.90 12.48
N THR A 25 1.20 4.89 12.81
CA THR A 25 1.09 4.21 14.12
C THR A 25 1.57 5.05 15.30
N ALA A 26 2.47 6.02 15.08
CA ALA A 26 2.81 7.02 16.10
C ALA A 26 1.67 8.04 16.30
N ALA A 27 0.95 8.39 15.24
CA ALA A 27 -0.15 9.35 15.29
C ALA A 27 -1.45 8.75 15.86
N ASN A 28 -1.68 7.45 15.70
CA ASN A 28 -2.90 6.79 16.12
C ASN A 28 -2.64 5.36 16.63
N PRO A 29 -2.82 5.08 17.94
CA PRO A 29 -2.56 3.77 18.53
C PRO A 29 -3.60 2.70 18.14
N ASN A 30 -4.68 3.07 17.45
CA ASN A 30 -5.72 2.14 17.00
C ASN A 30 -5.32 1.33 15.76
N TRP A 31 -4.19 1.64 15.13
CA TRP A 31 -3.66 0.87 14.00
C TRP A 31 -2.57 -0.09 14.42
N SER A 32 -2.65 -1.33 13.92
CA SER A 32 -1.59 -2.32 14.08
C SER A 32 -0.42 -2.01 13.14
N LYS A 33 0.78 -1.83 13.71
CA LYS A 33 2.01 -1.65 12.92
C LYS A 33 2.24 -2.82 11.95
N LYS A 34 2.04 -4.05 12.43
CA LYS A 34 2.23 -5.24 11.61
C LYS A 34 1.25 -5.25 10.44
N GLU A 35 -0.02 -4.99 10.70
CA GLU A 35 -1.07 -5.00 9.68
C GLU A 35 -0.80 -3.94 8.61
N LEU A 36 -0.52 -2.70 9.02
CA LEU A 36 -0.20 -1.65 8.06
C LEU A 36 1.09 -1.97 7.27
N THR A 37 2.13 -2.51 7.91
CA THR A 37 3.32 -2.99 7.18
C THR A 37 2.94 -4.02 6.11
N ASP A 38 2.16 -5.04 6.47
CA ASP A 38 1.73 -6.08 5.52
C ASP A 38 0.90 -5.47 4.36
N MET A 39 0.02 -4.52 4.65
CA MET A 39 -0.78 -3.83 3.63
C MET A 39 0.08 -3.01 2.67
N PHE A 40 1.03 -2.21 3.17
CA PHE A 40 1.90 -1.40 2.30
C PHE A 40 2.85 -2.26 1.46
N TYR A 41 3.38 -3.35 2.02
CA TYR A 41 4.21 -4.29 1.26
C TYR A 41 3.41 -5.05 0.20
N THR A 42 2.15 -5.39 0.50
CA THR A 42 1.23 -5.98 -0.48
C THR A 42 0.93 -5.01 -1.61
N HIS A 43 0.62 -3.74 -1.29
CA HIS A 43 0.40 -2.70 -2.29
C HIS A 43 1.64 -2.50 -3.19
N LEU A 44 2.84 -2.41 -2.59
CA LEU A 44 4.09 -2.32 -3.35
C LEU A 44 4.27 -3.49 -4.31
N LYS A 45 3.95 -4.72 -3.88
CA LYS A 45 4.02 -5.91 -4.73
C LYS A 45 3.06 -5.79 -5.92
N LEU A 46 1.78 -5.46 -5.68
CA LEU A 46 0.77 -5.36 -6.73
C LEU A 46 1.09 -4.27 -7.75
N THR A 47 1.52 -3.09 -7.28
CA THR A 47 1.98 -2.01 -8.17
C THR A 47 3.22 -2.42 -8.98
N THR A 48 4.13 -3.21 -8.39
CA THR A 48 5.28 -3.75 -9.12
C THR A 48 4.84 -4.73 -10.21
N ASP A 49 3.91 -5.63 -9.89
CA ASP A 49 3.38 -6.62 -10.83
C ASP A 49 2.65 -5.94 -12.01
N GLU A 50 1.89 -4.86 -11.74
CA GLU A 50 1.23 -4.02 -12.74
C GLU A 50 2.25 -3.37 -13.69
N VAL A 51 3.28 -2.70 -13.14
CA VAL A 51 4.32 -2.04 -13.93
C VAL A 51 5.08 -3.04 -14.81
N LEU A 52 5.45 -4.20 -14.26
CA LEU A 52 6.14 -5.24 -15.02
C LEU A 52 5.27 -5.77 -16.16
N ALA A 53 3.99 -6.07 -15.90
CA ALA A 53 3.06 -6.51 -16.94
C ALA A 53 2.91 -5.47 -18.06
N ARG A 54 2.81 -4.19 -17.70
CA ARG A 54 2.73 -3.08 -18.67
C ARG A 54 4.00 -2.96 -19.52
N LEU A 55 5.18 -3.14 -18.94
CA LEU A 55 6.45 -3.12 -19.67
C LEU A 55 6.57 -4.31 -20.65
N GLU A 56 6.06 -5.47 -20.26
CA GLU A 56 6.00 -6.69 -21.08
C GLU A 56 4.87 -6.65 -22.13
N LYS A 57 3.99 -5.65 -22.07
CA LYS A 57 2.74 -5.54 -22.87
C LYS A 57 1.77 -6.70 -22.62
N ASP A 58 1.84 -7.33 -21.45
CA ASP A 58 0.86 -8.32 -20.98
C ASP A 58 -0.34 -7.59 -20.37
N TRP A 59 -1.23 -7.12 -21.24
CA TRP A 59 -2.39 -6.31 -20.86
C TRP A 59 -3.37 -7.06 -19.94
N ASP A 60 -3.53 -8.36 -20.15
CA ASP A 60 -4.42 -9.19 -19.33
C ASP A 60 -3.89 -9.28 -17.89
N LYS A 61 -2.58 -9.36 -17.70
CA LYS A 61 -1.95 -9.36 -16.37
C LYS A 61 -1.92 -7.96 -15.75
N ASP A 62 -1.75 -6.90 -16.54
CA ASP A 62 -1.85 -5.50 -16.10
C ASP A 62 -3.24 -5.27 -15.47
N ILE A 63 -4.31 -5.55 -16.22
CA ILE A 63 -5.71 -5.40 -15.75
C ILE A 63 -5.97 -6.22 -14.49
N ARG A 64 -5.60 -7.52 -14.46
CA ARG A 64 -5.82 -8.35 -13.27
C ARG A 64 -5.04 -7.87 -12.04
N SER A 65 -3.85 -7.30 -12.25
CA SER A 65 -3.05 -6.75 -11.15
C SER A 65 -3.68 -5.46 -10.63
N ALA A 66 -4.14 -4.59 -11.53
CA ALA A 66 -4.86 -3.36 -11.19
C ALA A 66 -6.15 -3.64 -10.41
N ASP A 67 -7.00 -4.57 -10.86
CA ASP A 67 -8.25 -4.93 -10.16
C ASP A 67 -8.00 -5.41 -8.71
N ARG A 68 -6.95 -6.22 -8.53
CA ARG A 68 -6.52 -6.68 -7.20
C ARG A 68 -5.99 -5.54 -6.35
N ASN A 69 -5.24 -4.62 -6.96
CA ASN A 69 -4.67 -3.46 -6.27
C ASN A 69 -5.77 -2.48 -5.82
N GLU A 70 -6.78 -2.24 -6.66
CA GLU A 70 -7.95 -1.43 -6.30
C GLU A 70 -8.69 -2.03 -5.10
N THR A 71 -9.03 -3.32 -5.15
CA THR A 71 -9.69 -4.01 -4.04
C THR A 71 -8.87 -3.91 -2.75
N HIS A 72 -7.55 -4.08 -2.84
CA HIS A 72 -6.63 -3.96 -1.71
C HIS A 72 -6.60 -2.54 -1.13
N LEU A 73 -6.59 -1.51 -1.98
CA LEU A 73 -6.59 -0.10 -1.55
C LEU A 73 -7.91 0.32 -0.91
N ILE A 74 -9.05 -0.18 -1.39
CA ILE A 74 -10.35 0.04 -0.75
C ILE A 74 -10.31 -0.52 0.68
N HIS A 75 -9.84 -1.75 0.85
CA HIS A 75 -9.70 -2.35 2.17
C HIS A 75 -8.71 -1.61 3.08
N MET A 76 -7.59 -1.12 2.52
CA MET A 76 -6.67 -0.23 3.25
C MET A 76 -7.37 1.06 3.69
N GLY A 77 -8.22 1.63 2.84
CA GLY A 77 -9.06 2.78 3.16
C GLY A 77 -9.99 2.52 4.34
N ASP A 78 -10.61 1.34 4.42
CA ASP A 78 -11.47 0.94 5.54
C ASP A 78 -10.68 0.87 6.85
N ILE A 79 -9.52 0.20 6.87
CA ILE A 79 -8.65 0.12 8.07
C ILE A 79 -8.21 1.50 8.55
N LEU A 80 -7.83 2.39 7.62
CA LEU A 80 -7.47 3.76 7.96
C LEU A 80 -8.68 4.52 8.53
N THR A 81 -9.84 4.41 7.89
CA THR A 81 -11.07 5.08 8.35
C THR A 81 -11.48 4.61 9.74
N GLU A 82 -11.44 3.30 10.00
CA GLU A 82 -11.74 2.74 11.32
C GLU A 82 -10.84 3.30 12.42
N GLY A 83 -9.54 3.42 12.16
CA GLY A 83 -8.62 4.02 13.13
C GLY A 83 -8.95 5.48 13.41
N ILE A 84 -9.30 6.26 12.38
CA ILE A 84 -9.69 7.68 12.54
C ILE A 84 -10.98 7.81 13.37
N VAL A 85 -12.00 6.98 13.07
CA VAL A 85 -13.25 6.95 13.83
C VAL A 85 -13.00 6.59 15.29
N LYS A 86 -12.15 5.59 15.56
CA LYS A 86 -11.75 5.19 16.92
C LYS A 86 -10.94 6.28 17.64
N GLN A 87 -10.16 7.07 16.90
CA GLN A 87 -9.37 8.18 17.47
C GLN A 87 -10.23 9.40 17.83
N PHE A 88 -11.29 9.67 17.09
CA PHE A 88 -12.15 10.85 17.27
C PHE A 88 -13.64 10.50 17.33
N PRO A 89 -14.09 9.64 18.27
CA PRO A 89 -15.45 9.11 18.27
C PRO A 89 -16.53 10.21 18.33
N ASP A 90 -16.27 11.33 19.00
CA ASP A 90 -17.21 12.46 19.10
C ASP A 90 -17.47 13.21 17.77
N LYS A 91 -16.62 13.02 16.76
CA LYS A 91 -16.78 13.64 15.43
C LYS A 91 -17.61 12.82 14.46
N PHE A 92 -17.88 11.55 14.79
CA PHE A 92 -18.53 10.58 13.90
C PHE A 92 -19.78 9.95 14.55
N LYS A 93 -20.48 10.73 15.38
CA LYS A 93 -21.77 10.39 15.97
C LYS A 93 -22.93 10.79 15.08
#